data_AF-A0A6I6DDY6-F1
#
_entry.id   AF-A0A6I6DDY6-F1
#
_cell.length_a   1.000
_cell.length_b   1.000
_cell.length_c   1.000
_cell.angle_alpha   90.00
_cell.angle_beta   90.00
_cell.angle_gamma   90.00
#
_symmetry.space_group_name_H-M   'P 1'
#
loop_
_entity.id
_entity.type
_entity.pdbx_description
1 polymer ?
#
loop_
_entity_poly.entity_id
_entity_poly.type
_entity_poly.pdbx_seq_one_letter_code
_entity_poly.pdbx_strand_id
1 'polypeptide(L)'
;MRKFLALILIIGLIIIPMPLVAAPLGFSGGVNDEYEYSEVIFISGEPIKMTGTYTKNERMRGEEKSINYRFNLSAEDRSIDASLDRRATYTITYKEHSDKGQTIADTEATTMRETINIGSDRYVLDDYQFSKSEVIDNRPAADFYSGTLNARKTYDINRGEGRAVIETSGGTVGYENFWGSTETQIIDYIVNVEREIEGEDDEDEGQTVKWDGTYNVSVSDSMSKSIRYSDNQATHSTFDGGHMRVTNSEMVSRYEYNLPRMNDNIPNNNSRIRGEIELDKQKLPKIERLILPKFRDIGGHWAEEDIKKLYSLDVFKDDSQFFLPDVPMSRMDFTRAIIRSCDIEIEDPEENTRFRRQEEPEESPFVDIQTEDSNYLYVREALNRGIINGVSEERFDPDGELTRAQAIVILIRVLGFEHNAPTPGYYTNFNDDAHIPDWAKDSIYVASEIGLVQGDSNNRINPNQTMTRAEASTMIIRFLNFLESDLQQDYREQIILYN
;
A
#
# COMPACT_ATOMS: atom_id res chain seq x y z
N MET A 1 61.15 -5.37 -3.65
CA MET A 1 60.39 -4.17 -3.23
C MET A 1 59.12 -4.08 -4.07
N ARG A 2 57.95 -4.16 -3.41
CA ARG A 2 56.66 -3.48 -3.71
C ARG A 2 56.24 -3.38 -5.20
N LYS A 3 55.06 -3.83 -5.64
CA LYS A 3 53.73 -3.52 -5.08
C LYS A 3 52.70 -4.57 -5.51
N PHE A 4 51.91 -5.03 -4.53
CA PHE A 4 50.57 -5.58 -4.73
C PHE A 4 49.68 -4.51 -5.38
N LEU A 5 48.94 -4.86 -6.43
CA LEU A 5 47.71 -4.16 -6.79
C LEU A 5 46.56 -5.13 -6.54
N ALA A 6 45.87 -4.93 -5.43
CA ALA A 6 44.60 -5.56 -5.14
C ALA A 6 43.55 -4.93 -6.06
N LEU A 7 42.98 -5.74 -6.94
CA LEU A 7 41.80 -5.39 -7.71
C LEU A 7 40.60 -5.56 -6.77
N ILE A 8 40.17 -4.48 -6.11
CA ILE A 8 38.91 -4.48 -5.37
C ILE A 8 37.80 -4.45 -6.42
N LEU A 9 37.23 -5.63 -6.69
CA LEU A 9 35.98 -5.78 -7.41
C LEU A 9 34.88 -5.26 -6.47
N ILE A 10 34.55 -3.96 -6.56
CA ILE A 10 33.33 -3.41 -5.98
C ILE A 10 32.19 -3.95 -6.84
N ILE A 11 31.65 -5.11 -6.45
CA ILE A 11 30.30 -5.50 -6.85
C ILE A 11 29.40 -4.51 -6.12
N GLY A 12 29.02 -3.44 -6.81
CA GLY A 12 27.88 -2.63 -6.41
C GLY A 12 26.66 -3.53 -6.45
N LEU A 13 26.27 -4.08 -5.30
CA LEU A 13 24.87 -4.45 -5.10
C LEU A 13 24.12 -3.13 -5.21
N ILE A 14 23.50 -2.88 -6.36
CA ILE A 14 22.40 -1.93 -6.43
C ILE A 14 21.31 -2.57 -5.57
N ILE A 15 21.33 -2.24 -4.28
CA ILE A 15 20.17 -2.44 -3.42
C ILE A 15 19.20 -1.39 -3.92
N ILE A 16 18.37 -1.75 -4.90
CA ILE A 16 17.16 -0.98 -5.16
C ILE A 16 16.38 -1.08 -3.85
N PRO A 17 16.19 0.01 -3.09
CA PRO A 17 15.35 -0.04 -1.91
C PRO A 17 13.96 -0.44 -2.41
N MET A 18 13.53 -1.66 -2.12
CA MET A 18 12.15 -2.04 -2.39
C MET A 18 11.25 -1.06 -1.62
N PRO A 19 10.19 -0.52 -2.25
CA PRO A 19 9.23 0.30 -1.54
C PRO A 19 8.73 -0.49 -0.32
N LEU A 20 8.59 0.23 0.79
CA LEU A 20 8.08 -0.34 2.03
C LEU A 20 6.56 -0.46 1.88
N VAL A 21 6.11 -1.52 1.22
CA VAL A 21 4.68 -1.78 0.98
C VAL A 21 4.06 -2.35 2.24
N ALA A 22 2.89 -1.84 2.62
CA ALA A 22 2.06 -2.45 3.65
C ALA A 22 1.52 -3.79 3.15
N ALA A 23 1.77 -4.85 3.91
CA ALA A 23 1.29 -6.20 3.59
C ALA A 23 1.28 -7.04 4.87
N PRO A 24 0.12 -7.56 5.31
CA PRO A 24 0.04 -8.45 6.46
C PRO A 24 1.06 -9.60 6.40
N LEU A 25 1.60 -9.96 7.56
CA LEU A 25 2.60 -11.01 7.64
C LEU A 25 1.96 -12.39 7.44
N GLY A 26 2.11 -12.94 6.24
CA GLY A 26 1.54 -14.23 5.90
C GLY A 26 0.02 -14.16 5.86
N PHE A 27 -0.65 -15.21 6.35
CA PHE A 27 -2.11 -15.40 6.22
C PHE A 27 -2.72 -15.97 7.52
N SER A 28 -2.26 -15.47 8.67
CA SER A 28 -2.70 -15.90 10.00
C SER A 28 -3.32 -14.78 10.84
N GLY A 29 -3.42 -13.57 10.29
CA GLY A 29 -4.03 -12.44 10.98
C GLY A 29 -3.14 -11.72 11.98
N GLY A 30 -1.85 -12.05 12.07
CA GLY A 30 -1.00 -11.43 13.08
C GLY A 30 -0.61 -10.00 12.76
N VAL A 31 -0.26 -9.28 13.82
CA VAL A 31 0.21 -7.90 13.80
C VAL A 31 1.63 -7.83 14.35
N ASN A 32 2.40 -6.81 13.95
CA ASN A 32 3.77 -6.66 14.44
C ASN A 32 4.23 -5.21 14.59
N ASP A 33 5.17 -5.01 15.50
CA ASP A 33 6.03 -3.83 15.58
C ASP A 33 7.48 -4.21 15.19
N GLU A 34 8.48 -3.37 15.50
CA GLU A 34 9.88 -3.64 15.21
C GLU A 34 10.47 -4.87 15.92
N TYR A 35 9.85 -5.30 17.03
CA TYR A 35 10.45 -6.25 17.98
C TYR A 35 9.59 -7.49 18.19
N GLU A 36 8.27 -7.33 18.13
CA GLU A 36 7.31 -8.34 18.53
C GLU A 36 6.24 -8.56 17.47
N TYR A 37 5.90 -9.82 17.28
CA TYR A 37 4.76 -10.29 16.52
C TYR A 37 3.70 -10.85 17.47
N SER A 38 2.43 -10.66 17.15
CA SER A 38 1.30 -11.21 17.90
C SER A 38 0.26 -11.82 16.96
N GLU A 39 -0.25 -13.01 17.28
CA GLU A 39 -1.41 -13.62 16.61
C GLU A 39 -2.28 -14.39 17.60
N VAL A 40 -3.51 -14.72 17.22
CA VAL A 40 -4.38 -15.62 18.01
C VAL A 40 -4.49 -16.97 17.29
N ILE A 41 -4.31 -18.05 18.03
CA ILE A 41 -4.56 -19.42 17.54
C ILE A 41 -5.81 -20.00 18.21
N PHE A 42 -6.51 -20.86 17.47
CA PHE A 42 -7.79 -21.44 17.90
C PHE A 42 -7.79 -22.98 17.86
N ILE A 43 -6.64 -23.60 17.57
CA ILE A 43 -6.53 -25.05 17.31
C ILE A 43 -6.77 -25.92 18.55
N SER A 44 -6.68 -25.36 19.75
CA SER A 44 -7.09 -26.01 21.01
C SER A 44 -8.60 -25.96 21.25
N GLY A 45 -9.33 -25.15 20.47
CA GLY A 45 -10.74 -24.85 20.68
C GLY A 45 -11.01 -23.76 21.73
N GLU A 46 -9.95 -23.17 22.27
CA GLU A 46 -9.99 -21.91 23.02
C GLU A 46 -9.03 -20.91 22.36
N PRO A 47 -9.36 -19.61 22.34
CA PRO A 47 -8.45 -18.60 21.80
C PRO A 47 -7.20 -18.48 22.66
N ILE A 48 -6.02 -18.64 22.06
CA ILE A 48 -4.74 -18.41 22.73
C ILE A 48 -3.99 -17.30 21.99
N LYS A 49 -3.76 -16.19 22.68
CA LYS A 49 -2.92 -15.11 22.15
C LYS A 49 -1.44 -15.48 22.27
N MET A 50 -0.78 -15.53 21.12
CA MET A 50 0.62 -15.89 20.95
C MET A 50 1.43 -14.62 20.66
N THR A 51 2.58 -14.47 21.29
CA THR A 51 3.51 -13.34 21.11
C THR A 51 4.94 -13.86 20.95
N GLY A 52 5.79 -13.12 20.25
CA GLY A 52 7.20 -13.48 20.14
C GLY A 52 7.91 -12.83 18.96
N THR A 53 8.90 -13.53 18.42
CA THR A 53 9.76 -12.98 17.37
C THR A 53 9.34 -13.45 15.99
N TYR A 54 9.59 -12.61 15.00
CA TYR A 54 9.44 -12.96 13.60
C TYR A 54 10.63 -12.48 12.78
N THR A 55 10.85 -13.11 11.63
CA THR A 55 11.77 -12.59 10.61
C THR A 55 11.11 -12.70 9.24
N LYS A 56 11.26 -11.66 8.42
CA LYS A 56 10.80 -11.60 7.03
C LYS A 56 12.02 -11.35 6.13
N ASN A 57 12.22 -12.21 5.14
CA ASN A 57 13.24 -12.03 4.12
C ASN A 57 12.61 -12.15 2.73
N GLU A 58 12.81 -11.13 1.91
CA GLU A 58 12.28 -11.08 0.55
C GLU A 58 13.41 -11.13 -0.49
N ARG A 59 13.15 -11.79 -1.62
CA ARG A 59 14.08 -11.83 -2.73
C ARG A 59 13.33 -11.80 -4.05
N MET A 60 13.72 -10.89 -4.93
CA MET A 60 13.22 -10.81 -6.30
C MET A 60 14.20 -11.48 -7.28
N ARG A 61 13.66 -12.19 -8.27
CA ARG A 61 14.43 -12.78 -9.37
C ARG A 61 13.57 -12.80 -10.63
N GLY A 62 13.76 -11.82 -11.50
CA GLY A 62 12.89 -11.65 -12.67
C GLY A 62 11.47 -11.36 -12.20
N GLU A 63 10.51 -12.09 -12.77
CA GLU A 63 9.07 -12.00 -12.47
C GLU A 63 8.64 -12.77 -11.21
N GLU A 64 9.58 -13.34 -10.45
CA GLU A 64 9.28 -14.08 -9.22
C GLU A 64 9.79 -13.34 -7.98
N LYS A 65 8.93 -13.22 -6.96
CA LYS A 65 9.28 -12.77 -5.61
C LYS A 65 9.11 -13.92 -4.62
N SER A 66 10.18 -14.27 -3.90
CA SER A 66 10.14 -15.23 -2.81
C SER A 66 10.14 -14.50 -1.46
N ILE A 67 9.19 -14.84 -0.60
CA ILE A 67 9.06 -14.30 0.76
C ILE A 67 9.21 -15.43 1.76
N ASN A 68 10.17 -15.29 2.66
CA ASN A 68 10.46 -16.26 3.70
C ASN A 68 10.12 -15.68 5.07
N TYR A 69 9.26 -16.38 5.79
CA TYR A 69 8.87 -16.07 7.15
C TYR A 69 9.41 -17.11 8.13
N ARG A 70 9.80 -16.64 9.30
CA ARG A 70 10.02 -17.47 10.49
C ARG A 70 9.34 -16.82 11.67
N PHE A 71 8.59 -17.60 12.43
CA PHE A 71 7.94 -17.17 13.67
C PHE A 71 8.37 -18.10 14.79
N ASN A 72 8.63 -17.52 15.95
CA ASN A 72 8.89 -18.24 17.19
C ASN A 72 8.12 -17.54 18.31
N LEU A 73 6.98 -18.14 18.69
CA LEU A 73 5.99 -17.53 19.56
C LEU A 73 5.73 -18.41 20.78
N SER A 74 5.31 -17.76 21.86
CA SER A 74 4.80 -18.37 23.09
C SER A 74 3.48 -17.71 23.49
N ALA A 75 2.68 -18.38 24.33
CA ALA A 75 1.51 -17.74 24.90
C ALA A 75 1.87 -16.42 25.61
N GLU A 76 1.04 -15.39 25.42
CA GLU A 76 1.16 -14.13 26.16
C GLU A 76 0.86 -14.35 27.66
N ASP A 77 -0.20 -15.12 27.94
CA ASP A 77 -0.50 -15.58 29.29
C ASP A 77 0.47 -16.70 29.69
N ARG A 78 1.37 -16.38 30.62
CA ARG A 78 2.40 -17.30 31.11
C ARG A 78 1.86 -18.50 31.90
N SER A 79 0.59 -18.50 32.26
CA SER A 79 -0.06 -19.67 32.86
C SER A 79 -0.41 -20.74 31.82
N ILE A 80 -0.45 -20.37 30.54
CA ILE A 80 -0.70 -21.26 29.42
C ILE A 80 0.64 -21.76 28.88
N ASP A 81 0.89 -23.06 28.97
CA ASP A 81 2.04 -23.69 28.33
C ASP A 81 1.75 -23.88 26.83
N ALA A 82 2.00 -22.85 26.02
CA ALA A 82 1.87 -22.97 24.57
C ALA A 82 3.02 -22.30 23.81
N SER A 83 3.41 -22.92 22.69
CA SER A 83 4.45 -22.42 21.79
C SER A 83 4.15 -22.73 20.32
N LEU A 84 4.67 -21.89 19.42
CA LEU A 84 4.54 -22.04 17.98
C LEU A 84 5.87 -21.74 17.28
N ASP A 85 6.36 -22.71 16.50
CA ASP A 85 7.44 -22.51 15.52
C ASP A 85 6.86 -22.68 14.12
N ARG A 86 6.94 -21.63 13.30
CA ARG A 86 6.46 -21.63 11.92
C ARG A 86 7.54 -21.15 10.98
N ARG A 87 7.71 -21.86 9.86
CA ARG A 87 8.54 -21.44 8.73
C ARG A 87 7.72 -21.58 7.47
N ALA A 88 7.53 -20.46 6.77
CA ALA A 88 6.75 -20.39 5.55
C ALA A 88 7.59 -19.74 4.44
N THR A 89 7.54 -20.32 3.25
CA THR A 89 8.09 -19.71 2.05
C THR A 89 6.97 -19.62 1.03
N TYR A 90 6.66 -18.39 0.63
CA TYR A 90 5.72 -18.10 -0.45
C TYR A 90 6.50 -17.64 -1.67
N THR A 91 6.05 -18.05 -2.85
CA THR A 91 6.54 -17.56 -4.13
C THR A 91 5.39 -16.88 -4.84
N ILE A 92 5.63 -15.65 -5.27
CA ILE A 92 4.70 -14.82 -6.03
C ILE A 92 5.25 -14.74 -7.44
N THR A 93 4.44 -15.10 -8.43
CA THR A 93 4.76 -14.96 -9.85
C THR A 93 3.92 -13.84 -10.44
N TYR A 94 4.58 -12.83 -10.98
CA TYR A 94 3.93 -11.69 -11.64
C TYR A 94 3.82 -11.95 -13.14
N LYS A 95 2.63 -11.72 -13.70
CA LYS A 95 2.38 -11.76 -15.14
C LYS A 95 1.83 -10.41 -15.56
N GLU A 96 2.67 -9.63 -16.22
CA GLU A 96 2.30 -8.30 -16.68
C GLU A 96 1.44 -8.39 -17.96
N HIS A 97 0.36 -7.63 -17.96
CA HIS A 97 -0.55 -7.41 -19.08
C HIS A 97 -0.55 -5.91 -19.40
N SER A 98 0.57 -5.42 -19.96
CA SER A 98 0.78 -3.99 -20.21
C SER A 98 -0.28 -3.39 -21.14
N ASP A 99 -0.89 -4.18 -22.05
CA ASP A 99 -2.00 -3.73 -22.90
C ASP A 99 -3.30 -3.46 -22.14
N LYS A 100 -3.38 -3.92 -20.89
CA LYS A 100 -4.49 -3.70 -19.96
C LYS A 100 -4.12 -2.80 -18.79
N GLY A 101 -2.84 -2.43 -18.65
CA GLY A 101 -2.35 -1.78 -17.44
C GLY A 101 -2.54 -2.63 -16.19
N GLN A 102 -2.45 -3.97 -16.32
CA GLN A 102 -2.71 -4.88 -15.21
C GLN A 102 -1.57 -5.87 -15.01
N THR A 103 -1.40 -6.32 -13.77
CA THR A 103 -0.50 -7.42 -13.41
C THR A 103 -1.28 -8.48 -12.65
N ILE A 104 -1.14 -9.75 -13.05
CA ILE A 104 -1.65 -10.87 -12.26
C ILE A 104 -0.54 -11.36 -11.34
N ALA A 105 -0.80 -11.39 -10.04
CA ALA A 105 0.11 -11.96 -9.04
C ALA A 105 -0.45 -13.27 -8.51
N ASP A 106 0.17 -14.38 -8.89
CA ASP A 106 -0.18 -15.71 -8.39
C ASP A 106 0.78 -16.08 -7.25
N THR A 107 0.24 -16.34 -6.06
CA THR A 107 1.02 -16.71 -4.87
C THR A 107 0.78 -18.16 -4.48
N GLU A 108 1.86 -18.92 -4.34
CA GLU A 108 1.86 -20.31 -3.90
C GLU A 108 2.75 -20.49 -2.68
N ALA A 109 2.42 -21.46 -1.82
CA ALA A 109 3.28 -21.85 -0.73
C ALA A 109 4.28 -22.92 -1.20
N THR A 110 5.55 -22.52 -1.36
CA THR A 110 6.62 -23.43 -1.75
C THR A 110 7.07 -24.32 -0.59
N THR A 111 6.99 -23.82 0.64
CA THR A 111 7.29 -24.61 1.84
C THR A 111 6.49 -24.09 3.02
N MET A 112 5.94 -25.00 3.82
CA MET A 112 5.36 -24.68 5.12
C MET A 112 5.74 -25.75 6.12
N ARG A 113 6.26 -25.32 7.26
CA ARG A 113 6.50 -26.16 8.43
C ARG A 113 5.96 -25.44 9.63
N GLU A 114 5.19 -26.14 10.43
CA GLU A 114 4.61 -25.57 11.63
C GLU A 114 4.55 -26.64 12.72
N THR A 115 4.90 -26.25 13.94
CA THR A 115 4.70 -27.06 15.13
C THR A 115 4.10 -26.17 16.20
N ILE A 116 2.98 -26.60 16.74
CA ILE A 116 2.29 -25.95 17.85
C ILE A 116 2.29 -26.94 19.02
N ASN A 117 2.72 -26.49 20.19
CA ASN A 117 2.59 -27.25 21.44
C ASN A 117 1.62 -26.51 22.35
N ILE A 118 0.69 -27.22 22.98
CA ILE A 118 -0.31 -26.69 23.92
C ILE A 118 -0.46 -27.73 25.04
N GLY A 119 0.12 -27.46 26.21
CA GLY A 119 0.18 -28.43 27.31
C GLY A 119 0.84 -29.74 26.86
N SER A 120 0.12 -30.85 27.00
CA SER A 120 0.55 -32.18 26.55
C SER A 120 0.43 -32.38 25.03
N ASP A 121 -0.36 -31.56 24.35
CA ASP A 121 -0.69 -31.75 22.95
C ASP A 121 0.33 -31.11 22.02
N ARG A 122 0.70 -31.85 20.98
CA ARG A 122 1.61 -31.42 19.95
C ARG A 122 0.97 -31.60 18.57
N TYR A 123 0.81 -30.49 17.87
CA TYR A 123 0.30 -30.41 16.51
C TYR A 123 1.48 -30.20 15.55
N VAL A 124 1.69 -31.15 14.66
CA VAL A 124 2.72 -31.05 13.60
C VAL A 124 2.01 -30.97 12.27
N LEU A 125 2.31 -29.92 11.50
CA LEU A 125 1.75 -29.77 10.16
C LEU A 125 2.26 -30.90 9.24
N ASP A 126 1.32 -31.70 8.74
CA ASP A 126 1.55 -32.83 7.84
C ASP A 126 1.40 -32.41 6.36
N ASP A 127 0.35 -31.64 6.06
CA ASP A 127 0.06 -31.15 4.70
C ASP A 127 -0.37 -29.68 4.71
N TYR A 128 0.04 -28.96 3.67
CA TYR A 128 -0.37 -27.58 3.44
C TYR A 128 -0.61 -27.31 1.96
N GLN A 129 -1.84 -26.92 1.65
CA GLN A 129 -2.24 -26.44 0.34
C GLN A 129 -2.56 -24.96 0.46
N PHE A 130 -2.06 -24.17 -0.48
CA PHE A 130 -2.29 -22.74 -0.50
C PHE A 130 -2.25 -22.22 -1.94
N SER A 131 -3.21 -21.38 -2.27
CA SER A 131 -3.21 -20.60 -3.49
C SER A 131 -3.87 -19.25 -3.23
N LYS A 132 -3.25 -18.19 -3.73
CA LYS A 132 -3.81 -16.85 -3.79
C LYS A 132 -3.57 -16.31 -5.19
N SER A 133 -4.52 -15.57 -5.73
CA SER A 133 -4.36 -14.87 -7.00
C SER A 133 -4.96 -13.47 -6.88
N GLU A 134 -4.23 -12.50 -7.40
CA GLU A 134 -4.55 -11.08 -7.30
C GLU A 134 -4.49 -10.44 -8.69
N VAL A 135 -5.45 -9.55 -8.97
CA VAL A 135 -5.33 -8.54 -10.01
C VAL A 135 -4.75 -7.30 -9.35
N ILE A 136 -3.69 -6.78 -9.92
CA ILE A 136 -3.13 -5.45 -9.64
C ILE A 136 -3.45 -4.59 -10.87
N ASP A 137 -4.22 -3.53 -10.65
CA ASP A 137 -4.51 -2.50 -11.63
C ASP A 137 -3.44 -1.42 -11.51
N ASN A 138 -2.49 -1.44 -12.43
CA ASN A 138 -1.30 -0.60 -12.38
C ASN A 138 -1.66 0.80 -12.87
N ARG A 139 -1.70 1.80 -11.98
CA ARG A 139 -2.01 3.19 -12.38
C ARG A 139 -0.79 4.07 -12.21
N PRO A 140 -0.74 5.23 -12.87
CA PRO A 140 0.49 6.00 -12.95
C PRO A 140 1.08 6.40 -11.59
N ALA A 141 0.24 6.66 -10.58
CA ALA A 141 0.68 6.98 -9.22
C ALA A 141 0.15 6.05 -8.13
N ALA A 142 -0.86 5.22 -8.39
CA ALA A 142 -1.53 4.43 -7.36
C ALA A 142 -2.00 3.08 -7.90
N ASP A 143 -1.35 2.01 -7.49
CA ASP A 143 -1.79 0.67 -7.83
C ASP A 143 -2.93 0.24 -6.92
N PHE A 144 -3.95 -0.38 -7.48
CA PHE A 144 -5.08 -0.92 -6.74
C PHE A 144 -5.14 -2.43 -6.96
N TYR A 145 -5.34 -3.20 -5.91
CA TYR A 145 -5.37 -4.65 -6.05
C TYR A 145 -6.48 -5.30 -5.26
N SER A 146 -6.93 -6.41 -5.80
CA SER A 146 -7.94 -7.28 -5.20
C SER A 146 -7.61 -8.72 -5.54
N GLY A 147 -7.80 -9.60 -4.58
CA GLY A 147 -7.57 -11.02 -4.81
C GLY A 147 -8.35 -11.92 -3.88
N THR A 148 -8.19 -13.20 -4.15
CA THR A 148 -8.81 -14.28 -3.39
C THR A 148 -7.76 -15.30 -3.00
N LEU A 149 -7.97 -15.95 -1.85
CA LEU A 149 -7.09 -16.98 -1.36
C LEU A 149 -7.88 -18.17 -0.83
N ASN A 150 -7.27 -19.34 -0.96
CA ASN A 150 -7.72 -20.56 -0.30
C ASN A 150 -6.51 -21.29 0.29
N ALA A 151 -6.71 -21.89 1.44
CA ALA A 151 -5.71 -22.74 2.06
C ALA A 151 -6.34 -23.92 2.80
N ARG A 152 -5.54 -24.96 2.99
CA ARG A 152 -5.89 -26.08 3.84
C ARG A 152 -4.65 -26.55 4.59
N LYS A 153 -4.70 -26.54 5.91
CA LYS A 153 -3.68 -27.12 6.79
C LYS A 153 -4.21 -28.42 7.38
N THR A 154 -3.44 -29.49 7.28
CA THR A 154 -3.67 -30.73 8.04
C THR A 154 -2.56 -30.90 9.06
N TYR A 155 -2.92 -31.11 10.31
CA TYR A 155 -1.99 -31.42 11.39
C TYR A 155 -2.20 -32.85 11.86
N ASP A 156 -1.10 -33.52 12.13
CA ASP A 156 -1.02 -34.71 12.96
C ASP A 156 -0.92 -34.29 14.44
N ILE A 157 -1.70 -34.94 15.30
CA ILE A 157 -1.73 -34.68 16.74
C ILE A 157 -1.02 -35.85 17.42
N ASN A 158 -0.02 -35.54 18.25
CA ASN A 158 0.72 -36.49 19.09
C ASN A 158 1.22 -37.76 18.37
N ARG A 159 1.64 -37.69 17.10
CA ARG A 159 2.16 -38.83 16.32
C ARG A 159 1.10 -39.91 16.05
N GLY A 160 -0.06 -39.47 15.56
CA GLY A 160 -1.13 -40.34 15.08
C GLY A 160 -2.30 -40.55 16.05
N GLU A 161 -2.31 -39.87 17.19
CA GLU A 161 -3.43 -39.93 18.16
C GLU A 161 -4.61 -39.04 17.71
N GLY A 162 -4.43 -38.19 16.70
CA GLY A 162 -5.49 -37.37 16.16
C GLY A 162 -5.09 -36.56 14.94
N ARG A 163 -6.06 -35.82 14.41
CA ARG A 163 -5.94 -34.97 13.24
C ARG A 163 -6.70 -33.66 13.45
N ALA A 164 -6.06 -32.54 13.11
CA ALA A 164 -6.73 -31.26 12.95
C ALA A 164 -6.67 -30.82 11.49
N VAL A 165 -7.79 -30.32 10.95
CA VAL A 165 -7.88 -29.76 9.61
C VAL A 165 -8.41 -28.35 9.72
N ILE A 166 -7.65 -27.39 9.21
CA ILE A 166 -8.05 -25.98 9.13
C ILE A 166 -8.21 -25.64 7.64
N GLU A 167 -9.44 -25.32 7.25
CA GLU A 167 -9.77 -24.82 5.93
C GLU A 167 -9.89 -23.30 5.98
N THR A 168 -9.34 -22.64 4.97
CA THR A 168 -9.22 -21.19 4.92
C THR A 168 -9.72 -20.72 3.56
N SER A 169 -10.57 -19.70 3.56
CA SER A 169 -11.00 -18.99 2.36
C SER A 169 -11.08 -17.51 2.66
N GLY A 170 -10.69 -16.66 1.72
CA GLY A 170 -10.75 -15.23 1.97
C GLY A 170 -10.42 -14.39 0.76
N GLY A 171 -10.38 -13.09 1.00
CA GLY A 171 -10.01 -12.09 0.02
C GLY A 171 -9.00 -11.11 0.58
N THR A 172 -8.34 -10.41 -0.32
CA THR A 172 -7.51 -9.25 -0.02
C THR A 172 -7.93 -8.11 -0.91
N VAL A 173 -7.88 -6.90 -0.39
CA VAL A 173 -8.01 -5.66 -1.15
C VAL A 173 -7.01 -4.65 -0.63
N GLY A 174 -6.50 -3.80 -1.50
CA GLY A 174 -5.55 -2.80 -1.09
C GLY A 174 -5.20 -1.83 -2.19
N TYR A 175 -4.35 -0.88 -1.81
CA TYR A 175 -3.74 0.06 -2.72
C TYR A 175 -2.30 0.33 -2.30
N GLU A 176 -1.50 0.79 -3.25
CA GLU A 176 -0.15 1.29 -3.01
C GLU A 176 0.09 2.55 -3.83
N ASN A 177 0.56 3.61 -3.18
CA ASN A 177 1.10 4.78 -3.82
C ASN A 177 2.28 5.34 -2.99
N PHE A 178 2.92 6.40 -3.48
CA PHE A 178 4.04 7.00 -2.78
C PHE A 178 3.70 7.55 -1.39
N TRP A 179 2.50 8.09 -1.20
CA TRP A 179 2.03 8.73 0.04
C TRP A 179 1.40 7.76 1.02
N GLY A 180 0.92 6.60 0.58
CA GLY A 180 0.39 5.59 1.45
C GLY A 180 0.15 4.25 0.78
N SER A 181 0.03 3.21 1.59
CA SER A 181 -0.38 1.89 1.15
C SER A 181 -1.20 1.22 2.24
N THR A 182 -2.16 0.40 1.85
CA THR A 182 -2.96 -0.42 2.76
C THR A 182 -3.27 -1.73 2.08
N GLU A 183 -3.04 -2.84 2.79
CA GLU A 183 -3.58 -4.16 2.41
C GLU A 183 -4.47 -4.66 3.55
N THR A 184 -5.72 -4.97 3.23
CA THR A 184 -6.70 -5.54 4.15
C THR A 184 -7.11 -6.93 3.68
N GLN A 185 -6.95 -7.92 4.56
CA GLN A 185 -7.35 -9.31 4.33
C GLN A 185 -8.53 -9.67 5.23
N ILE A 186 -9.59 -10.23 4.63
CA ILE A 186 -10.71 -10.83 5.34
C ILE A 186 -10.68 -12.32 5.07
N ILE A 187 -10.48 -13.11 6.13
CA ILE A 187 -10.20 -14.53 6.02
C ILE A 187 -11.10 -15.32 6.97
N ASP A 188 -11.85 -16.25 6.40
CA ASP A 188 -12.65 -17.23 7.14
C ASP A 188 -11.86 -18.51 7.36
N TYR A 189 -11.99 -19.05 8.57
CA TYR A 189 -11.37 -20.29 8.98
C TYR A 189 -12.40 -21.26 9.54
N ILE A 190 -12.35 -22.49 9.07
CA ILE A 190 -13.11 -23.62 9.60
C ILE A 190 -12.12 -24.62 10.18
N VAL A 191 -12.25 -24.87 11.48
CA VAL A 191 -11.40 -25.77 12.24
C VAL A 191 -12.19 -27.05 12.52
N ASN A 192 -11.61 -28.19 12.17
CA ASN A 192 -12.15 -29.51 12.48
C ASN A 192 -11.07 -30.32 13.19
N VAL A 193 -11.36 -30.82 14.39
CA VAL A 193 -10.42 -31.62 15.18
C VAL A 193 -11.06 -32.94 15.58
N GLU A 194 -10.31 -34.01 15.42
CA GLU A 194 -10.65 -35.35 15.88
C GLU A 194 -9.41 -35.97 16.53
N ARG A 195 -9.51 -36.44 17.77
CA ARG A 195 -8.39 -37.07 18.49
C ARG A 195 -8.86 -38.07 19.52
N GLU A 196 -7.97 -38.94 19.96
CA GLU A 196 -8.15 -39.79 21.13
C GLU A 196 -7.57 -39.11 22.37
N ILE A 197 -8.25 -39.26 23.52
CA ILE A 197 -7.76 -38.82 24.83
C ILE A 197 -7.68 -40.07 25.71
N GLU A 198 -6.52 -40.30 26.33
CA GLU A 198 -6.33 -41.39 27.30
C GLU A 198 -7.21 -41.19 28.54
N GLY A 199 -7.79 -42.28 29.06
CA GLY A 199 -8.55 -42.27 30.31
C GLY A 199 -7.64 -41.99 31.53
N GLU A 200 -8.22 -41.52 32.63
CA GLU A 200 -7.47 -41.21 33.86
C GLU A 200 -6.85 -42.45 34.53
N ASP A 201 -7.34 -43.66 34.21
CA ASP A 201 -6.89 -44.95 34.75
C ASP A 201 -6.51 -45.94 33.63
N ASP A 202 -5.54 -46.84 33.89
CA ASP A 202 -5.07 -47.92 32.98
C ASP A 202 -6.21 -48.88 32.50
N GLU A 203 -7.42 -48.76 33.04
CA GLU A 203 -8.60 -49.58 32.72
C GLU A 203 -9.65 -48.86 31.85
N ASP A 204 -9.52 -47.54 31.61
CA ASP A 204 -10.47 -46.78 30.79
C ASP A 204 -10.08 -46.78 29.30
N GLU A 205 -10.99 -47.24 28.43
CA GLU A 205 -10.83 -47.14 26.98
C GLU A 205 -10.75 -45.66 26.57
N GLY A 206 -9.71 -45.28 25.83
CA GLY A 206 -9.52 -43.90 25.36
C GLY A 206 -10.75 -43.35 24.65
N GLN A 207 -11.09 -42.09 24.93
CA GLN A 207 -12.26 -41.44 24.36
C GLN A 207 -11.91 -40.70 23.08
N THR A 208 -12.58 -41.03 21.97
CA THR A 208 -12.51 -40.21 20.76
C THR A 208 -13.31 -38.91 20.96
N VAL A 209 -12.61 -37.80 20.80
CA VAL A 209 -13.12 -36.44 20.92
C VAL A 209 -13.14 -35.78 19.55
N LYS A 210 -14.29 -35.18 19.19
CA LYS A 210 -14.48 -34.45 17.94
C LYS A 210 -15.13 -33.10 18.17
N TRP A 211 -14.61 -32.07 17.51
CA TRP A 211 -15.22 -30.75 17.51
C TRP A 211 -14.93 -29.95 16.23
N ASP A 212 -15.86 -29.04 15.93
CA ASP A 212 -15.74 -28.04 14.88
C ASP A 212 -15.82 -26.63 15.46
N GLY A 213 -15.16 -25.68 14.81
CA GLY A 213 -15.18 -24.27 15.17
C GLY A 213 -14.97 -23.40 13.95
N THR A 214 -15.41 -22.16 14.04
CA THR A 214 -15.17 -21.17 12.99
C THR A 214 -14.59 -19.91 13.60
N TYR A 215 -13.69 -19.25 12.88
CA TYR A 215 -13.30 -17.88 13.19
C TYR A 215 -13.06 -17.08 11.91
N ASN A 216 -13.37 -15.80 11.95
CA ASN A 216 -13.06 -14.83 10.93
C ASN A 216 -11.93 -13.93 11.43
N VAL A 217 -11.07 -13.52 10.51
CA VAL A 217 -9.96 -12.61 10.75
C VAL A 217 -10.04 -11.48 9.73
N SER A 218 -10.13 -10.26 10.23
CA SER A 218 -9.96 -9.04 9.44
C SER A 218 -8.66 -8.37 9.87
N VAL A 219 -7.62 -8.45 9.04
CA VAL A 219 -6.30 -7.86 9.32
C VAL A 219 -5.97 -6.80 8.27
N SER A 220 -5.47 -5.66 8.71
CA SER A 220 -4.98 -4.60 7.82
C SER A 220 -3.59 -4.17 8.24
N ASP A 221 -2.69 -4.08 7.27
CA ASP A 221 -1.42 -3.36 7.39
C ASP A 221 -1.56 -2.06 6.61
N SER A 222 -1.15 -0.95 7.21
CA SER A 222 -1.26 0.37 6.59
C SER A 222 -0.02 1.21 6.85
N MET A 223 0.36 1.99 5.83
CA MET A 223 1.46 2.94 5.84
C MET A 223 0.98 4.27 5.28
N SER A 224 1.34 5.36 5.93
CA SER A 224 1.06 6.72 5.45
C SER A 224 2.28 7.62 5.62
N LYS A 225 2.47 8.55 4.69
CA LYS A 225 3.49 9.60 4.72
C LYS A 225 2.78 10.93 4.86
N SER A 226 2.93 11.57 6.00
CA SER A 226 2.36 12.89 6.27
C SER A 226 3.43 13.97 6.22
N ILE A 227 3.06 15.18 5.80
CA ILE A 227 3.94 16.36 5.88
C ILE A 227 3.60 17.14 7.15
N ARG A 228 4.57 17.30 8.04
CA ARG A 228 4.40 18.04 9.30
C ARG A 228 5.38 19.20 9.39
N TYR A 229 4.93 20.33 9.92
CA TYR A 229 5.82 21.42 10.25
C TYR A 229 6.39 21.24 11.66
N SER A 230 7.68 21.52 11.82
CA SER A 230 8.31 21.58 13.14
C SER A 230 9.00 22.92 13.31
N ASP A 231 8.56 23.66 14.33
CA ASP A 231 9.13 24.93 14.73
C ASP A 231 10.57 24.78 15.20
N ASN A 232 11.33 25.84 14.99
CA ASN A 232 12.63 26.06 15.59
C ASN A 232 12.47 26.92 16.85
N GLN A 233 12.81 26.37 18.00
CA GLN A 233 12.71 27.08 19.28
C GLN A 233 13.74 28.22 19.40
N ALA A 234 14.79 28.24 18.59
CA ALA A 234 15.82 29.27 18.64
C ALA A 234 15.34 30.55 17.92
N THR A 235 15.14 31.61 18.69
CA THR A 235 14.67 32.92 18.19
C THR A 235 15.72 33.72 17.42
N HIS A 236 16.97 33.25 17.38
CA HIS A 236 18.08 33.85 16.63
C HIS A 236 18.64 32.87 15.59
N SER A 237 17.76 32.10 14.96
CA SER A 237 18.08 31.24 13.82
C SER A 237 17.88 31.97 12.50
N THR A 238 18.46 31.44 11.42
CA THR A 238 18.20 31.89 10.04
C THR A 238 16.92 31.27 9.45
N PHE A 239 16.17 30.48 10.23
CA PHE A 239 14.90 29.86 9.85
C PHE A 239 14.04 29.55 11.08
N ASP A 240 12.73 29.74 10.93
CA ASP A 240 11.72 29.62 12.00
C ASP A 240 11.29 28.17 12.28
N GLY A 241 11.66 27.25 11.40
CA GLY A 241 11.24 25.85 11.44
C GLY A 241 11.35 25.25 10.05
N GLY A 242 10.79 24.05 9.87
CA GLY A 242 10.78 23.39 8.58
C GLY A 242 9.84 22.21 8.52
N HIS A 243 9.45 21.87 7.30
CA HIS A 243 8.68 20.67 7.04
C HIS A 243 9.52 19.40 7.24
N MET A 244 8.84 18.34 7.61
CA MET A 244 9.36 16.99 7.70
C MET A 244 8.33 16.03 7.14
N ARG A 245 8.81 15.00 6.45
CA ARG A 245 8.00 13.85 6.05
C ARG A 245 8.03 12.83 7.19
N VAL A 246 6.85 12.41 7.63
CA VAL A 246 6.67 11.45 8.71
C VAL A 246 5.96 10.23 8.16
N THR A 247 6.65 9.10 8.13
CA THR A 247 6.08 7.81 7.75
C THR A 247 5.60 7.08 8.98
N ASN A 248 4.30 6.82 9.05
CA ASN A 248 3.69 5.96 10.07
C ASN A 248 3.37 4.60 9.45
N SER A 249 3.43 3.55 10.26
CA SER A 249 2.94 2.24 9.85
C SER A 249 2.27 1.56 11.04
N GLU A 250 1.10 0.99 10.80
CA GLU A 250 0.29 0.35 11.82
C GLU A 250 -0.45 -0.86 11.25
N MET A 251 -0.56 -1.88 12.09
CA MET A 251 -1.29 -3.10 11.82
C MET A 251 -2.39 -3.29 12.85
N VAL A 252 -3.58 -3.59 12.37
CA VAL A 252 -4.75 -3.91 13.20
C VAL A 252 -5.32 -5.23 12.73
N SER A 253 -5.71 -6.07 13.68
CA SER A 253 -6.36 -7.35 13.40
C SER A 253 -7.53 -7.57 14.35
N ARG A 254 -8.65 -7.98 13.79
CA ARG A 254 -9.88 -8.30 14.50
C ARG A 254 -10.23 -9.76 14.26
N TYR A 255 -10.37 -10.51 15.33
CA TYR A 255 -10.75 -11.92 15.33
C TYR A 255 -12.16 -12.07 15.87
N GLU A 256 -13.06 -12.67 15.10
CA GLU A 256 -14.38 -13.07 15.56
C GLU A 256 -14.48 -14.59 15.55
N TYR A 257 -14.85 -15.22 16.68
CA TYR A 257 -14.84 -16.67 16.77
C TYR A 257 -16.16 -17.25 17.29
N ASN A 258 -16.41 -18.51 16.91
CA ASN A 258 -17.50 -19.35 17.35
C ASN A 258 -16.99 -20.77 17.54
N LEU A 259 -16.62 -21.10 18.77
CA LEU A 259 -15.97 -22.35 19.16
C LEU A 259 -16.87 -23.16 20.10
N PRO A 260 -16.68 -24.48 20.23
CA PRO A 260 -17.31 -25.25 21.31
C PRO A 260 -16.80 -24.77 22.67
N ARG A 261 -17.61 -24.92 23.72
CA ARG A 261 -17.10 -24.73 25.08
C ARG A 261 -16.27 -25.95 25.48
N MET A 262 -15.05 -25.74 25.94
CA MET A 262 -14.19 -26.79 26.48
C MET A 262 -14.41 -26.97 27.98
N ASN A 263 -14.35 -28.21 28.45
CA ASN A 263 -14.24 -28.57 29.87
C ASN A 263 -13.09 -29.58 29.98
N ASP A 264 -11.98 -29.21 30.62
CA ASP A 264 -10.80 -30.07 30.77
C ASP A 264 -10.37 -30.73 29.45
N ASN A 265 -10.22 -29.93 28.38
CA ASN A 265 -9.86 -30.39 27.03
C ASN A 265 -10.88 -31.30 26.32
N ILE A 266 -12.08 -31.45 26.88
CA ILE A 266 -13.21 -32.17 26.28
C ILE A 266 -14.27 -31.15 25.79
N PRO A 267 -14.68 -31.20 24.50
CA PRO A 267 -15.64 -30.27 23.93
C PRO A 267 -17.07 -30.62 24.35
N ASN A 268 -17.81 -29.60 24.75
CA ASN A 268 -19.26 -29.65 24.87
C ASN A 268 -19.90 -29.12 23.58
N ASN A 269 -20.19 -30.00 22.63
CA ASN A 269 -20.77 -29.64 21.33
C ASN A 269 -22.19 -29.02 21.40
N ASN A 270 -22.84 -29.09 22.57
CA ASN A 270 -24.15 -28.44 22.80
C ASN A 270 -24.02 -27.00 23.31
N SER A 271 -22.80 -26.51 23.59
CA SER A 271 -22.54 -25.17 24.10
C SER A 271 -21.42 -24.52 23.29
N ARG A 272 -21.66 -23.30 22.81
CA ARG A 272 -20.65 -22.54 22.06
C ARG A 272 -20.25 -21.27 22.79
N ILE A 273 -18.99 -20.91 22.65
CA ILE A 273 -18.42 -19.63 23.07
C ILE A 273 -18.20 -18.77 21.82
N ARG A 274 -18.62 -17.51 21.91
CA ARG A 274 -18.42 -16.51 20.88
C ARG A 274 -17.77 -15.29 21.51
N GLY A 275 -16.90 -14.66 20.76
CA GLY A 275 -16.23 -13.46 21.23
C GLY A 275 -15.42 -12.82 20.12
N GLU A 276 -14.82 -11.70 20.52
CA GLU A 276 -14.02 -10.86 19.67
C GLU A 276 -12.68 -10.59 20.37
N ILE A 277 -11.60 -10.60 19.60
CA ILE A 277 -10.26 -10.24 20.07
C ILE A 277 -9.66 -9.26 19.05
N GLU A 278 -9.18 -8.13 19.54
CA GLU A 278 -8.47 -7.14 18.74
C GLU A 278 -6.98 -7.18 19.08
N LEU A 279 -6.15 -7.09 18.05
CA LEU A 279 -4.71 -6.87 18.16
C LEU A 279 -4.33 -5.61 17.39
N ASP A 280 -3.53 -4.75 17.98
CA ASP A 280 -2.97 -3.58 17.31
C ASP A 280 -1.46 -3.48 17.59
N LYS A 281 -0.71 -3.06 16.57
CA LYS A 281 0.71 -2.75 16.69
C LYS A 281 1.06 -1.55 15.80
N GLN A 282 1.85 -0.64 16.35
CA GLN A 282 2.35 0.53 15.63
C GLN A 282 3.88 0.51 15.62
N LYS A 283 4.46 0.77 14.44
CA LYS A 283 5.91 0.94 14.26
C LYS A 283 6.32 2.36 14.65
N LEU A 284 7.58 2.52 15.05
CA LEU A 284 8.18 3.83 15.30
C LEU A 284 8.14 4.68 14.03
N PRO A 285 7.57 5.91 14.10
CA PRO A 285 7.51 6.79 12.94
C PRO A 285 8.91 7.13 12.39
N LYS A 286 9.09 7.01 11.08
CA LYS A 286 10.31 7.47 10.41
C LYS A 286 10.17 8.95 10.08
N ILE A 287 11.14 9.75 10.52
CA ILE A 287 11.13 11.20 10.35
C ILE A 287 12.26 11.61 9.40
N GLU A 288 11.92 12.35 8.36
CA GLU A 288 12.86 12.91 7.40
C GLU A 288 12.67 14.42 7.27
N ARG A 289 13.73 15.19 7.53
CA ARG A 289 13.69 16.64 7.38
C ARG A 289 13.73 17.02 5.91
N LEU A 290 12.88 17.96 5.54
CA LEU A 290 12.79 18.48 4.19
C LEU A 290 13.54 19.81 4.04
N ILE A 291 13.83 20.18 2.79
CA ILE A 291 14.53 21.45 2.50
C ILE A 291 13.65 22.65 2.85
N LEU A 292 14.29 23.77 3.15
CA LEU A 292 13.61 25.01 3.51
C LEU A 292 13.38 25.91 2.28
N PRO A 293 12.14 26.35 2.02
CA PRO A 293 11.85 27.35 1.01
C PRO A 293 12.46 28.69 1.38
N LYS A 294 12.94 29.43 0.37
CA LYS A 294 13.58 30.75 0.52
C LYS A 294 12.85 31.86 -0.26
N PHE A 295 11.56 31.66 -0.53
CA PHE A 295 10.75 32.62 -1.27
C PHE A 295 10.47 33.89 -0.46
N ARG A 296 10.55 35.04 -1.12
CA ARG A 296 10.42 36.37 -0.49
C ARG A 296 9.04 37.00 -0.70
N ASP A 297 8.21 36.41 -1.56
CA ASP A 297 6.94 36.95 -2.06
C ASP A 297 5.70 36.16 -1.64
N ILE A 298 5.86 35.08 -0.87
CA ILE A 298 4.74 34.26 -0.40
C ILE A 298 4.29 34.62 1.03
N GLY A 299 5.02 35.47 1.75
CA GLY A 299 4.72 35.81 3.14
C GLY A 299 3.36 36.50 3.28
N GLY A 300 2.45 35.89 4.06
CA GLY A 300 1.07 36.35 4.24
C GLY A 300 0.13 36.00 3.08
N HIS A 301 0.60 35.27 2.07
CA HIS A 301 -0.24 34.79 0.99
C HIS A 301 -1.09 33.60 1.45
N TRP A 302 -2.33 33.49 0.98
CA TRP A 302 -3.25 32.44 1.44
C TRP A 302 -2.76 31.01 1.12
N ALA A 303 -1.98 30.85 0.04
CA ALA A 303 -1.35 29.60 -0.37
C ALA A 303 0.09 29.40 0.15
N GLU A 304 0.57 30.27 1.05
CA GLU A 304 1.95 30.25 1.55
C GLU A 304 2.39 28.86 2.02
N GLU A 305 1.58 28.21 2.86
CA GLU A 305 1.92 26.92 3.44
C GLU A 305 1.94 25.79 2.40
N ASP A 306 1.00 25.79 1.46
CA ASP A 306 0.95 24.78 0.39
C ASP A 306 2.16 24.89 -0.54
N ILE A 307 2.53 26.12 -0.90
CA ILE A 307 3.73 26.39 -1.71
C ILE A 307 4.99 25.93 -0.97
N LYS A 308 5.11 26.26 0.33
CA LYS A 308 6.25 25.83 1.16
C LYS A 308 6.35 24.30 1.23
N LYS A 309 5.23 23.59 1.41
CA LYS A 309 5.20 22.12 1.44
C LYS A 309 5.72 21.52 0.13
N LEU A 310 5.17 21.96 -1.01
CA LEU A 310 5.58 21.43 -2.32
C LEU A 310 7.05 21.75 -2.63
N TYR A 311 7.52 22.94 -2.31
CA TYR A 311 8.94 23.26 -2.45
C TYR A 311 9.81 22.37 -1.55
N SER A 312 9.42 22.18 -0.30
CA SER A 312 10.12 21.29 0.64
C SER A 312 10.23 19.85 0.13
N LEU A 313 9.26 19.39 -0.67
CA LEU A 313 9.25 18.08 -1.32
C LEU A 313 10.03 18.01 -2.63
N ASP A 314 10.74 19.08 -3.03
CA ASP A 314 11.48 19.16 -4.30
C ASP A 314 10.57 19.09 -5.55
N VAL A 315 9.26 19.32 -5.36
CA VAL A 315 8.26 19.38 -6.44
C VAL A 315 8.55 20.58 -7.35
N PHE A 316 8.72 21.76 -6.74
CA PHE A 316 9.13 22.97 -7.44
C PHE A 316 10.63 23.21 -7.27
N LYS A 317 11.40 23.07 -8.36
CA LYS A 317 12.83 23.43 -8.43
C LYS A 317 12.99 24.83 -9.03
N ASP A 318 12.51 25.84 -8.31
CA ASP A 318 12.84 27.21 -8.65
C ASP A 318 14.11 27.61 -7.91
N ASP A 319 15.17 27.92 -8.67
CA ASP A 319 16.39 28.56 -8.14
C ASP A 319 16.16 30.05 -7.81
N SER A 320 14.95 30.55 -8.10
CA SER A 320 14.51 31.92 -7.85
C SER A 320 14.22 32.18 -6.37
N GLN A 321 14.47 33.41 -5.91
CA GLN A 321 14.02 33.90 -4.61
C GLN A 321 12.53 34.28 -4.59
N PHE A 322 11.84 34.16 -5.72
CA PHE A 322 10.44 34.53 -5.91
C PHE A 322 9.68 33.37 -6.53
N PHE A 323 8.53 33.02 -5.94
CA PHE A 323 7.65 31.97 -6.44
C PHE A 323 6.60 32.49 -7.44
N LEU A 324 6.21 33.77 -7.32
CA LEU A 324 5.20 34.43 -8.13
C LEU A 324 3.80 33.76 -8.05
N PRO A 325 3.17 33.72 -6.85
CA PRO A 325 1.96 32.92 -6.60
C PRO A 325 0.77 33.26 -7.50
N ASP A 326 0.62 34.52 -7.91
CA ASP A 326 -0.52 35.01 -8.70
C ASP A 326 -0.30 34.95 -10.22
N VAL A 327 0.87 34.50 -10.67
CA VAL A 327 1.15 34.31 -12.11
C VAL A 327 0.49 33.01 -12.58
N PRO A 328 -0.01 32.94 -13.84
CA PRO A 328 -0.49 31.70 -14.43
C PRO A 328 0.50 30.54 -14.29
N MET A 329 -0.01 29.36 -13.89
CA MET A 329 0.76 28.12 -13.91
C MET A 329 0.88 27.64 -15.36
N SER A 330 2.09 27.29 -15.81
CA SER A 330 2.28 26.68 -17.12
C SER A 330 1.87 25.21 -17.10
N ARG A 331 1.42 24.70 -18.25
CA ARG A 331 1.08 23.28 -18.40
C ARG A 331 2.27 22.38 -18.10
N MET A 332 3.48 22.75 -18.53
CA MET A 332 4.70 22.01 -18.24
C MET A 332 5.02 21.95 -16.75
N ASP A 333 4.98 23.09 -16.05
CA ASP A 333 5.33 23.13 -14.63
C ASP A 333 4.38 22.30 -13.79
N PHE A 334 3.09 22.29 -14.14
CA PHE A 334 2.12 21.43 -13.48
C PHE A 334 2.39 19.95 -13.75
N THR A 335 2.63 19.55 -15.00
CA THR A 335 2.98 18.15 -15.33
C THR A 335 4.22 17.70 -14.56
N ARG A 336 5.27 18.52 -14.53
CA ARG A 336 6.50 18.22 -13.76
C ARG A 336 6.21 18.10 -12.27
N ALA A 337 5.38 18.99 -11.73
CA ALA A 337 4.99 18.97 -10.33
C ALA A 337 4.26 17.67 -9.98
N ILE A 338 3.34 17.21 -10.82
CA ILE A 338 2.61 15.96 -10.59
C ILE A 338 3.53 14.75 -10.59
N ILE A 339 4.36 14.59 -11.63
CA ILE A 339 5.33 13.49 -11.74
C ILE A 339 6.21 13.40 -10.49
N ARG A 340 6.73 14.54 -10.01
CA ARG A 340 7.56 14.57 -8.80
C ARG A 340 6.79 14.35 -7.51
N SER A 341 5.58 14.92 -7.41
CA SER A 341 4.76 14.80 -6.21
C SER A 341 4.34 13.35 -5.94
N CYS A 342 4.19 12.56 -7.00
CA CYS A 342 3.88 11.12 -6.92
C CYS A 342 5.13 10.23 -6.89
N ASP A 343 6.34 10.79 -6.92
CA ASP A 343 7.61 10.05 -7.06
C ASP A 343 7.60 9.07 -8.25
N ILE A 344 7.03 9.51 -9.37
CA ILE A 344 6.97 8.70 -10.59
C ILE A 344 8.38 8.63 -11.18
N GLU A 345 8.89 7.41 -11.32
CA GLU A 345 10.20 7.13 -11.88
C GLU A 345 10.27 7.56 -13.35
N ILE A 346 11.37 8.22 -13.70
CA ILE A 346 11.67 8.68 -15.06
C ILE A 346 12.90 7.93 -15.52
N GLU A 347 12.75 7.10 -16.55
CA GLU A 347 13.89 6.39 -17.12
C GLU A 347 14.82 7.36 -17.87
N ASP A 348 16.03 7.57 -17.36
CA ASP A 348 17.05 8.36 -18.07
C ASP A 348 17.88 7.46 -19.01
N PRO A 349 17.77 7.63 -20.34
CA PRO A 349 18.55 6.85 -21.29
C PRO A 349 20.07 7.07 -21.20
N GLU A 350 20.54 8.13 -20.52
CA GLU A 350 21.96 8.35 -20.27
C GLU A 350 22.53 7.49 -19.13
N GLU A 351 21.70 7.00 -18.20
CA GLU A 351 22.16 6.12 -17.11
C GLU A 351 22.37 4.66 -17.60
N ASN A 352 21.63 4.22 -18.62
CA ASN A 352 21.67 2.85 -19.16
C ASN A 352 22.62 2.66 -20.35
N THR A 353 23.87 3.14 -20.22
CA THR A 353 24.91 3.11 -21.28
C THR A 353 25.32 1.73 -21.81
N ARG A 354 24.86 0.61 -21.21
CA ARG A 354 25.31 -0.75 -21.58
C ARG A 354 24.55 -1.39 -22.74
N PHE A 355 23.38 -0.87 -23.12
CA PHE A 355 22.52 -1.46 -24.17
C PHE A 355 22.33 -0.60 -25.42
N ARG A 356 22.82 0.65 -25.40
CA ARG A 356 22.57 1.70 -26.41
C ARG A 356 23.14 1.49 -27.82
N ARG A 357 23.60 0.27 -28.17
CA ARG A 357 24.25 0.01 -29.48
C ARG A 357 23.28 -0.32 -30.62
N GLN A 358 21.97 -0.43 -30.38
CA GLN A 358 21.01 -0.93 -31.38
C GLN A 358 19.63 -0.26 -31.41
N GLU A 359 19.40 0.84 -30.70
CA GLU A 359 18.10 1.55 -30.74
C GLU A 359 18.15 2.75 -31.69
N GLU A 360 17.07 2.95 -32.44
CA GLU A 360 16.87 4.15 -33.26
C GLU A 360 16.79 5.40 -32.36
N PRO A 361 17.24 6.58 -32.85
CA PRO A 361 17.14 7.80 -32.06
C PRO A 361 15.68 8.08 -31.73
N GLU A 362 15.41 8.32 -30.46
CA GLU A 362 14.08 8.69 -29.99
C GLU A 362 13.63 10.02 -30.60
N GLU A 363 12.41 10.07 -31.12
CA GLU A 363 11.80 11.27 -31.69
C GLU A 363 10.66 11.76 -30.78
N SER A 364 10.57 13.08 -30.61
CA SER A 364 9.48 13.68 -29.85
C SER A 364 8.16 13.61 -30.65
N PRO A 365 7.05 13.18 -30.04
CA PRO A 365 5.73 13.23 -30.68
C PRO A 365 5.19 14.66 -30.81
N PHE A 366 5.82 15.65 -30.14
CA PHE A 366 5.40 17.04 -30.15
C PHE A 366 6.46 17.95 -30.78
N VAL A 367 6.05 18.78 -31.74
CA VAL A 367 6.97 19.67 -32.47
C VAL A 367 7.49 20.83 -31.62
N ASP A 368 6.83 21.12 -30.50
CA ASP A 368 7.17 22.20 -29.57
C ASP A 368 8.00 21.75 -28.37
N ILE A 369 8.45 20.49 -28.34
CA ILE A 369 9.40 19.97 -27.34
C ILE A 369 10.44 19.10 -28.02
N GLN A 370 11.71 19.47 -27.88
CA GLN A 370 12.84 18.71 -28.44
C GLN A 370 13.33 17.66 -27.44
N THR A 371 13.89 16.55 -27.92
CA THR A 371 14.31 15.43 -27.06
C THR A 371 15.50 15.77 -26.16
N GLU A 372 16.28 16.80 -26.51
CA GLU A 372 17.37 17.32 -25.69
C GLU A 372 16.90 18.27 -24.57
N ASP A 373 15.62 18.67 -24.54
CA ASP A 373 15.08 19.45 -23.44
C ASP A 373 14.93 18.57 -22.19
N SER A 374 15.44 19.03 -21.05
CA SER A 374 15.22 18.39 -19.74
C SER A 374 13.75 18.10 -19.42
N ASN A 375 12.83 18.86 -20.00
CA ASN A 375 11.40 18.71 -19.85
C ASN A 375 10.80 17.59 -20.70
N TYR A 376 11.48 17.19 -21.77
CA TYR A 376 11.02 16.13 -22.65
C TYR A 376 10.82 14.83 -21.88
N LEU A 377 11.74 14.48 -20.98
CA LEU A 377 11.64 13.26 -20.18
C LEU A 377 10.35 13.21 -19.35
N TYR A 378 9.94 14.34 -18.76
CA TYR A 378 8.70 14.43 -17.99
C TYR A 378 7.47 14.31 -18.88
N VAL A 379 7.48 14.96 -20.05
CA VAL A 379 6.35 14.90 -20.99
C VAL A 379 6.22 13.52 -21.61
N ARG A 380 7.33 12.91 -22.00
CA ARG A 380 7.37 11.54 -22.50
C ARG A 380 6.82 10.57 -21.46
N GLU A 381 7.32 10.63 -20.23
CA GLU A 381 6.86 9.73 -19.16
C GLU A 381 5.37 9.92 -18.88
N ALA A 382 4.93 11.17 -18.74
CA ALA A 382 3.52 11.48 -18.50
C ALA A 382 2.63 11.07 -19.69
N LEU A 383 3.11 11.15 -20.93
CA LEU A 383 2.38 10.72 -22.11
C LEU A 383 2.29 9.19 -22.19
N ASN A 384 3.41 8.49 -21.97
CA ASN A 384 3.47 7.02 -22.00
C ASN A 384 2.56 6.39 -20.95
N ARG A 385 2.45 7.02 -19.78
CA ARG A 385 1.52 6.60 -18.71
C ARG A 385 0.09 7.12 -18.89
N GLY A 386 -0.21 7.85 -19.97
CA GLY A 386 -1.54 8.39 -20.22
C GLY A 386 -1.98 9.53 -19.28
N ILE A 387 -1.07 10.08 -18.47
CA ILE A 387 -1.33 11.21 -17.55
C ILE A 387 -1.72 12.47 -18.33
N ILE A 388 -1.02 12.73 -19.44
CA ILE A 388 -1.25 13.90 -20.30
C ILE A 388 -1.54 13.48 -21.74
N ASN A 389 -2.20 14.38 -22.47
CA ASN A 389 -2.24 14.39 -23.94
C ASN A 389 -1.69 15.72 -24.46
N GLY A 390 -1.40 15.80 -25.76
CA GLY A 390 -1.20 17.09 -26.43
C GLY A 390 -2.46 17.96 -26.43
N VAL A 391 -2.29 19.27 -26.59
CA VAL A 391 -3.42 20.18 -26.90
C VAL A 391 -3.88 20.03 -28.36
N SER A 392 -3.02 19.46 -29.20
CA SER A 392 -3.33 18.93 -30.52
C SER A 392 -2.52 17.65 -30.76
N GLU A 393 -2.70 17.01 -31.92
CA GLU A 393 -1.94 15.80 -32.29
C GLU A 393 -0.42 16.02 -32.31
N GLU A 394 0.05 17.23 -32.63
CA GLU A 394 1.47 17.54 -32.82
C GLU A 394 2.03 18.52 -31.77
N ARG A 395 1.21 19.02 -30.81
CA ARG A 395 1.65 20.05 -29.85
C ARG A 395 1.26 19.75 -28.42
N PHE A 396 2.20 19.98 -27.51
CA PHE A 396 1.96 19.93 -26.07
C PHE A 396 1.58 21.29 -25.47
N ASP A 397 2.10 22.39 -26.02
CA ASP A 397 2.00 23.76 -25.48
C ASP A 397 2.59 23.89 -24.06
N PRO A 398 3.91 23.73 -23.89
CA PRO A 398 4.56 23.67 -22.57
C PRO A 398 4.43 24.97 -21.76
N ASP A 399 4.52 26.12 -22.44
CA ASP A 399 4.42 27.45 -21.85
C ASP A 399 2.97 27.96 -21.77
N GLY A 400 2.01 27.19 -22.30
CA GLY A 400 0.60 27.52 -22.28
C GLY A 400 0.04 27.61 -20.86
N GLU A 401 -0.90 28.53 -20.67
CA GLU A 401 -1.60 28.70 -19.39
C GLU A 401 -2.46 27.47 -19.07
N LEU A 402 -2.27 26.89 -17.89
CA LEU A 402 -3.04 25.74 -17.43
C LEU A 402 -4.46 26.15 -17.04
N THR A 403 -5.47 25.54 -17.66
CA THR A 403 -6.86 25.72 -17.24
C THR A 403 -7.23 24.78 -16.09
N ARG A 404 -8.24 25.16 -15.31
CA ARG A 404 -8.75 24.35 -14.21
C ARG A 404 -9.24 22.97 -14.65
N ALA A 405 -9.89 22.87 -15.81
CA ALA A 405 -10.30 21.58 -16.37
C ALA A 405 -9.08 20.70 -16.74
N GLN A 406 -8.03 21.28 -17.33
CA GLN A 406 -6.81 20.53 -17.66
C GLN A 406 -6.12 19.98 -16.41
N ALA A 407 -6.01 20.79 -15.35
CA ALA A 407 -5.43 20.35 -14.09
C ALA A 407 -6.19 19.15 -13.50
N ILE A 408 -7.53 19.23 -13.47
CA ILE A 408 -8.38 18.16 -12.93
C ILE A 408 -8.26 16.87 -13.76
N VAL A 409 -8.25 16.99 -15.09
CA VAL A 409 -8.08 15.83 -15.97
C VAL A 409 -6.74 15.14 -15.73
N ILE A 410 -5.65 15.90 -15.57
CA ILE A 410 -4.33 15.35 -15.26
C ILE A 410 -4.38 14.58 -13.94
N LEU A 411 -4.94 15.17 -12.87
CA LEU A 411 -5.02 14.53 -11.57
C LEU A 411 -5.83 13.23 -11.58
N ILE A 412 -6.96 13.21 -12.29
CA ILE A 412 -7.79 12.01 -12.40
C ILE A 412 -7.10 10.90 -13.19
N ARG A 413 -6.39 11.25 -14.26
CA ARG A 413 -5.61 10.26 -15.04
C ARG A 413 -4.44 9.69 -14.26
N VAL A 414 -3.82 10.49 -13.39
CA VAL A 414 -2.75 10.03 -12.50
C VAL A 414 -3.25 8.97 -11.53
N LEU A 415 -4.52 9.07 -11.10
CA LEU A 415 -5.20 8.05 -10.29
C LEU A 415 -5.70 6.86 -11.13
N GLY A 416 -5.77 6.96 -12.45
CA GLY A 416 -6.40 5.97 -13.31
C GLY A 416 -7.94 5.95 -13.23
N PHE A 417 -8.56 7.05 -12.78
CA PHE A 417 -10.00 7.12 -12.50
C PHE A 417 -10.82 7.74 -13.66
N GLU A 418 -10.22 7.95 -14.83
CA GLU A 418 -10.85 8.55 -16.00
C GLU A 418 -12.07 7.78 -16.54
N HIS A 419 -12.24 6.51 -16.13
CA HIS A 419 -13.35 5.65 -16.53
C HIS A 419 -14.37 5.37 -15.41
N ASN A 420 -14.24 6.04 -14.26
CA ASN A 420 -15.12 5.83 -13.10
C ASN A 420 -16.41 6.68 -13.16
N ALA A 421 -16.58 7.48 -14.22
CA ALA A 421 -17.82 8.22 -14.44
C ALA A 421 -18.96 7.27 -14.86
N PRO A 422 -20.22 7.60 -14.54
CA PRO A 422 -21.38 6.84 -15.00
C PRO A 422 -21.47 6.78 -16.53
N THR A 423 -22.29 5.87 -17.04
CA THR A 423 -22.62 5.83 -18.47
C THR A 423 -23.05 7.21 -18.98
N PRO A 424 -22.54 7.67 -20.15
CA PRO A 424 -22.83 8.99 -20.68
C PRO A 424 -24.32 9.36 -20.69
N GLY A 425 -24.61 10.62 -20.37
CA GLY A 425 -25.97 11.14 -20.16
C GLY A 425 -26.23 11.66 -18.75
N TYR A 426 -25.23 11.58 -17.86
CA TYR A 426 -25.25 12.20 -16.54
C TYR A 426 -24.85 13.69 -16.60
N TYR A 427 -25.08 14.39 -15.50
CA TYR A 427 -24.68 15.78 -15.29
C TYR A 427 -23.80 15.87 -14.05
N THR A 428 -22.87 16.81 -14.02
CA THR A 428 -22.20 17.18 -12.77
C THR A 428 -23.16 17.98 -11.89
N ASN A 429 -22.85 18.06 -10.60
CA ASN A 429 -23.62 18.86 -9.64
C ASN A 429 -23.28 20.37 -9.72
N PHE A 430 -22.47 20.81 -10.70
CA PHE A 430 -22.05 22.20 -10.84
C PHE A 430 -23.03 23.04 -11.66
N ASN A 431 -23.22 24.29 -11.24
CA ASN A 431 -24.14 25.23 -11.90
C ASN A 431 -23.70 25.64 -13.31
N ASP A 432 -22.42 25.45 -13.64
CA ASP A 432 -21.84 25.70 -14.96
C ASP A 432 -21.53 24.39 -15.73
N ASP A 433 -22.22 23.28 -15.43
CA ASP A 433 -22.05 22.00 -16.14
C ASP A 433 -22.06 22.14 -17.68
N ALA A 434 -22.94 23.00 -18.20
CA ALA A 434 -23.04 23.27 -19.63
C ALA A 434 -21.79 23.94 -20.26
N HIS A 435 -20.89 24.49 -19.44
CA HIS A 435 -19.61 25.07 -19.89
C HIS A 435 -18.44 24.10 -19.72
N ILE A 436 -18.66 22.92 -19.14
CA ILE A 436 -17.65 21.89 -19.01
C ILE A 436 -17.44 21.25 -20.39
N PRO A 437 -16.21 21.27 -20.93
CA PRO A 437 -15.92 20.58 -22.18
C PRO A 437 -16.12 19.07 -22.04
N ASP A 438 -16.61 18.41 -23.10
CA ASP A 438 -16.88 16.97 -23.08
C ASP A 438 -15.66 16.13 -22.66
N TRP A 439 -14.46 16.51 -23.10
CA TRP A 439 -13.20 15.82 -22.75
C TRP A 439 -12.83 15.90 -21.26
N ALA A 440 -13.41 16.85 -20.52
CA ALA A 440 -13.14 17.05 -19.09
C ALA A 440 -14.29 16.56 -18.20
N LYS A 441 -15.44 16.23 -18.78
CA LYS A 441 -16.67 16.01 -18.03
C LYS A 441 -16.58 14.82 -17.08
N ASP A 442 -16.06 13.69 -17.57
CA ASP A 442 -15.82 12.48 -16.77
C ASP A 442 -14.88 12.77 -15.59
N SER A 443 -13.74 13.41 -15.85
CA SER A 443 -12.78 13.73 -14.80
C SER A 443 -13.32 14.72 -13.77
N ILE A 444 -14.06 15.75 -14.20
CA ILE A 444 -14.64 16.74 -13.27
C ILE A 444 -15.74 16.10 -12.42
N TYR A 445 -16.56 15.22 -13.00
CA TYR A 445 -17.54 14.45 -12.26
C TYR A 445 -16.85 13.62 -11.17
N VAL A 446 -15.90 12.77 -11.57
CA VAL A 446 -15.20 11.87 -10.63
C VAL A 446 -14.44 12.66 -9.56
N ALA A 447 -13.73 13.71 -9.94
CA ALA A 447 -13.01 14.57 -8.99
C ALA A 447 -13.94 15.24 -7.96
N SER A 448 -15.19 15.52 -8.34
CA SER A 448 -16.19 16.03 -7.40
C SER A 448 -16.69 14.95 -6.46
N GLU A 449 -16.96 13.74 -6.97
CA GLU A 449 -17.48 12.62 -6.17
C GLU A 449 -16.48 12.16 -5.12
N ILE A 450 -15.17 12.12 -5.46
CA ILE A 450 -14.11 11.78 -4.51
C ILE A 450 -13.67 12.98 -3.64
N GLY A 451 -14.33 14.14 -3.76
CA GLY A 451 -14.06 15.32 -2.92
C GLY A 451 -12.77 16.09 -3.26
N LEU A 452 -12.04 15.70 -4.31
CA LEU A 452 -10.79 16.35 -4.74
C LEU A 452 -11.01 17.81 -5.16
N VAL A 453 -12.16 18.10 -5.80
CA VAL A 453 -12.54 19.45 -6.20
C VAL A 453 -13.89 19.86 -5.65
N GLN A 454 -14.03 21.17 -5.47
CA GLN A 454 -15.26 21.81 -5.03
C GLN A 454 -15.53 23.02 -5.92
N GLY A 455 -16.81 23.38 -6.01
CA GLY A 455 -17.25 24.57 -6.73
C GLY A 455 -16.89 25.85 -5.97
N ASP A 456 -16.97 26.97 -6.67
CA ASP A 456 -16.87 28.29 -6.05
C ASP A 456 -18.08 28.60 -5.15
N SER A 457 -18.15 29.83 -4.61
CA SER A 457 -19.28 30.29 -3.79
C SER A 457 -20.66 30.21 -4.47
N ASN A 458 -20.71 30.12 -5.80
CA ASN A 458 -21.91 29.93 -6.60
C ASN A 458 -22.04 28.49 -7.13
N ASN A 459 -21.29 27.54 -6.55
CA ASN A 459 -21.23 26.14 -6.97
C ASN A 459 -20.87 25.96 -8.46
N ARG A 460 -19.91 26.76 -8.97
CA ARG A 460 -19.37 26.63 -10.33
C ARG A 460 -17.96 26.05 -10.29
N ILE A 461 -17.63 25.19 -11.26
CA ILE A 461 -16.28 24.63 -11.37
C ILE A 461 -15.32 25.56 -12.12
N ASN A 462 -15.82 26.47 -12.95
CA ASN A 462 -15.06 27.42 -13.77
C ASN A 462 -14.00 26.70 -14.65
N PRO A 463 -14.42 25.80 -15.56
CA PRO A 463 -13.52 24.84 -16.20
C PRO A 463 -12.45 25.50 -17.10
N ASN A 464 -12.78 26.65 -17.72
CA ASN A 464 -11.89 27.37 -18.62
C ASN A 464 -11.07 28.47 -17.93
N GLN A 465 -11.16 28.60 -16.61
CA GLN A 465 -10.38 29.59 -15.86
C GLN A 465 -8.91 29.17 -15.84
N THR A 466 -8.01 30.10 -16.19
CA THR A 466 -6.57 29.95 -15.98
C THR A 466 -6.26 29.84 -14.49
N MET A 467 -5.48 28.82 -14.12
CA MET A 467 -5.03 28.63 -12.75
C MET A 467 -3.77 29.44 -12.47
N THR A 468 -3.78 30.14 -11.34
CA THR A 468 -2.55 30.71 -10.76
C THR A 468 -1.66 29.62 -10.18
N ARG A 469 -0.37 29.91 -10.01
CA ARG A 469 0.58 28.99 -9.35
C ARG A 469 0.16 28.64 -7.94
N ALA A 470 -0.43 29.58 -7.21
CA ALA A 470 -1.02 29.35 -5.89
C ALA A 470 -2.19 28.36 -5.92
N GLU A 471 -3.16 28.56 -6.81
CA GLU A 471 -4.32 27.65 -6.94
C GLU A 471 -3.89 26.25 -7.34
N ALA A 472 -2.93 26.13 -8.25
CA ALA A 472 -2.37 24.85 -8.66
C ALA A 472 -1.66 24.16 -7.49
N SER A 473 -0.89 24.90 -6.69
CA SER A 473 -0.20 24.36 -5.50
C SER A 473 -1.18 23.81 -4.47
N THR A 474 -2.24 24.56 -4.16
CA THR A 474 -3.29 24.09 -3.24
C THR A 474 -4.03 22.87 -3.78
N MET A 475 -4.28 22.81 -5.09
CA MET A 475 -4.91 21.64 -5.71
C MET A 475 -4.02 20.39 -5.62
N ILE A 476 -2.70 20.54 -5.83
CA ILE A 476 -1.74 19.44 -5.66
C ILE A 476 -1.71 18.98 -4.20
N ILE A 477 -1.69 19.89 -3.22
CA ILE A 477 -1.71 19.48 -1.79
C ILE A 477 -3.00 18.71 -1.44
N ARG A 478 -4.16 19.12 -1.96
CA ARG A 478 -5.41 18.35 -1.77
C ARG A 478 -5.31 16.96 -2.39
N PHE A 479 -4.70 16.87 -3.56
CA PHE A 479 -4.44 15.60 -4.22
C PHE A 479 -3.49 14.70 -3.41
N LEU A 480 -2.42 15.25 -2.83
CA LEU A 480 -1.53 14.48 -1.96
C LEU A 480 -2.23 14.00 -0.68
N ASN A 481 -3.08 14.84 -0.09
CA ASN A 481 -3.90 14.44 1.06
C ASN A 481 -4.84 13.28 0.70
N PHE A 482 -5.47 13.31 -0.48
CA PHE A 482 -6.31 12.20 -0.95
C PHE A 482 -5.52 10.87 -1.04
N LEU A 483 -4.31 10.93 -1.60
CA LEU A 483 -3.41 9.76 -1.69
C LEU A 483 -2.94 9.25 -0.31
N GLU A 484 -2.81 10.15 0.67
CA GLU A 484 -2.38 9.86 2.04
C GLU A 484 -3.51 9.28 2.90
N SER A 485 -4.64 10.00 3.05
CA SER A 485 -5.66 9.72 4.07
C SER A 485 -6.93 9.09 3.53
N ASP A 486 -7.43 9.55 2.39
CA ASP A 486 -8.78 9.23 1.97
C ASP A 486 -8.85 7.80 1.42
N LEU A 487 -7.80 7.39 0.68
CA LEU A 487 -7.62 5.99 0.29
C LEU A 487 -7.43 5.09 1.52
N GLN A 488 -6.69 5.53 2.54
CA GLN A 488 -6.50 4.73 3.76
C GLN A 488 -7.82 4.49 4.47
N GLN A 489 -8.67 5.52 4.56
CA GLN A 489 -9.99 5.42 5.17
C GLN A 489 -10.87 4.40 4.43
N ASP A 490 -10.90 4.45 3.10
CA ASP A 490 -11.72 3.54 2.28
C ASP A 490 -11.26 2.08 2.40
N TYR A 491 -9.96 1.83 2.26
CA TYR A 491 -9.40 0.47 2.22
C TYR A 491 -9.15 -0.17 3.59
N ARG A 492 -9.26 0.60 4.68
CA ARG A 492 -9.08 0.09 6.04
C ARG A 492 -10.29 0.30 6.91
N GLU A 493 -10.65 1.56 7.17
CA GLU A 493 -11.62 1.89 8.22
C GLU A 493 -13.01 1.45 7.82
N GLN A 494 -13.39 1.68 6.56
CA GLN A 494 -14.69 1.22 6.07
C GLN A 494 -14.77 -0.32 6.05
N ILE A 495 -13.66 -1.00 5.77
CA ILE A 495 -13.62 -2.45 5.65
C ILE A 495 -13.60 -3.14 7.02
N ILE A 496 -12.78 -2.68 7.96
CA ILE A 496 -12.64 -3.30 9.30
C ILE A 496 -13.81 -2.94 10.21
N LEU A 497 -14.34 -1.72 10.14
CA LEU A 497 -15.34 -1.23 11.10
C LEU A 497 -16.79 -1.51 10.67
N TYR A 498 -17.04 -1.78 9.38
CA TYR A 498 -18.40 -1.88 8.84
C TYR A 498 -18.71 -3.16 8.06
N ASN A 499 -17.75 -4.09 7.92
CA ASN A 499 -18.03 -5.50 7.62
C ASN A 499 -18.08 -6.29 8.91
#